data_AF-A0A6L7IUB5-F1
#
_entry.id   AF-A0A6L7IUB5-F1
#
_cell.length_a   1.000
_cell.length_b   1.000
_cell.length_c   1.000
_cell.angle_alpha   90.00
_cell.angle_beta   90.00
_cell.angle_gamma   90.00
#
_symmetry.space_group_name_H-M   'P 1'
#
loop_
_entity.id
_entity.type
_entity.pdbx_description
1 polymer ?
#
loop_
_entity_poly.entity_id
_entity_poly.type
_entity_poly.pdbx_seq_one_letter_code
_entity_poly.pdbx_strand_id
1 'polypeptide(L)'
;MSEKNPARGLALFLTAAIVTFGCLTVMQFLEKPWFFVALVAMHAGIALFVVSKRVLRKQEFDLLRYFKSEYAMLLPFLLIMAYSLISKTGALPPFGSAKASITLVYALICFAVTFWNFRHMQADARAQAGAGAAPAPARVALAD
;
A
#
# COMPACT_ATOMS: atom_id res chain seq x y z
N MET A 1 -25.33 15.98 1.08
CA MET A 1 -24.52 14.83 1.54
C MET A 1 -23.64 14.40 0.37
N SER A 2 -22.31 14.44 0.49
CA SER A 2 -21.42 13.99 -0.60
C SER A 2 -21.55 12.48 -0.72
N GLU A 3 -21.88 11.98 -1.91
CA GLU A 3 -21.98 10.55 -2.20
C GLU A 3 -20.65 9.86 -1.83
N LYS A 4 -20.71 8.84 -0.97
CA LYS A 4 -19.52 8.09 -0.54
C LYS A 4 -19.03 7.23 -1.70
N ASN A 5 -18.08 7.73 -2.48
CA ASN A 5 -17.47 6.97 -3.58
C ASN A 5 -16.03 6.53 -3.23
N PRO A 6 -15.83 5.25 -2.82
CA PRO A 6 -14.52 4.74 -2.44
C PRO A 6 -13.59 4.49 -3.64
N ALA A 7 -14.10 4.51 -4.89
CA ALA A 7 -13.35 4.11 -6.07
C ALA A 7 -12.06 4.92 -6.26
N ARG A 8 -12.10 6.23 -6.00
CA ARG A 8 -10.92 7.09 -6.09
C ARG A 8 -9.85 6.72 -5.05
N GLY A 9 -10.26 6.44 -3.82
CA GLY A 9 -9.35 6.01 -2.75
C GLY A 9 -8.73 4.65 -3.03
N LEU A 10 -9.53 3.71 -3.51
CA LEU A 10 -9.11 2.37 -3.92
C LEU A 10 -8.16 2.39 -5.13
N ALA A 11 -8.46 3.20 -6.15
CA ALA A 11 -7.57 3.38 -7.29
C ALA A 11 -6.21 3.93 -6.86
N LEU A 12 -6.20 4.96 -6.00
CA LEU A 12 -4.96 5.50 -5.44
C LEU A 12 -4.17 4.45 -4.61
N PHE A 13 -4.86 3.58 -3.87
CA PHE A 13 -4.22 2.49 -3.13
C PHE A 13 -3.52 1.50 -4.07
N LEU A 14 -4.23 1.05 -5.11
CA LEU A 14 -3.69 0.10 -6.08
C LEU A 14 -2.50 0.70 -6.84
N THR A 15 -2.64 1.95 -7.32
CA THR A 15 -1.54 2.67 -7.97
C THR A 15 -0.35 2.84 -7.03
N ALA A 16 -0.58 3.22 -5.78
CA ALA A 16 0.48 3.34 -4.78
C ALA A 16 1.24 2.02 -4.59
N ALA A 17 0.53 0.89 -4.49
CA ALA A 17 1.15 -0.41 -4.32
C ALA A 17 1.98 -0.83 -5.53
N ILE A 18 1.42 -0.70 -6.75
CA ILE A 18 2.13 -1.03 -7.99
C ILE A 18 3.39 -0.19 -8.12
N VAL A 19 3.30 1.13 -7.89
CA VAL A 19 4.44 2.03 -7.98
C VAL A 19 5.49 1.69 -6.91
N THR A 20 5.08 1.48 -5.67
CA THR A 20 6.02 1.25 -4.56
C THR A 20 6.74 -0.08 -4.70
N PHE A 21 6.01 -1.20 -4.84
CA PHE A 21 6.61 -2.52 -4.94
C PHE A 21 7.31 -2.71 -6.30
N GLY A 22 6.76 -2.17 -7.38
CA GLY A 22 7.40 -2.20 -8.69
C GLY A 22 8.75 -1.48 -8.67
N CYS A 23 8.82 -0.28 -8.09
CA CYS A 23 10.09 0.43 -7.96
C CYS A 23 11.08 -0.32 -7.05
N LEU A 24 10.62 -0.92 -5.95
CA LEU A 24 11.45 -1.74 -5.06
C LEU A 24 12.05 -2.96 -5.76
N THR A 25 11.30 -3.61 -6.65
CA THR A 25 11.80 -4.73 -7.47
C THR A 25 12.80 -4.24 -8.49
N VAL A 26 12.46 -3.20 -9.26
CA VAL A 26 13.30 -2.68 -10.34
C VAL A 26 14.62 -2.12 -9.80
N MET A 27 14.61 -1.49 -8.62
CA MET A 27 15.83 -1.01 -7.94
C MET A 27 16.88 -2.09 -7.66
N GLN A 28 16.51 -3.38 -7.68
CA GLN A 28 17.50 -4.46 -7.50
C GLN A 28 18.31 -4.75 -8.76
N PHE A 29 17.81 -4.34 -9.92
CA PHE A 29 18.44 -4.57 -11.23
C PHE A 29 19.01 -3.29 -11.83
N LEU A 30 18.65 -2.12 -11.29
CA LEU A 30 19.12 -0.83 -11.79
C LEU A 30 20.48 -0.46 -11.22
N GLU A 31 21.36 -0.04 -12.13
CA GLU A 31 22.61 0.64 -11.80
C GLU A 31 22.38 2.15 -11.56
N LYS A 32 23.42 2.87 -11.13
CA LYS A 32 23.37 4.34 -11.09
C LYS A 32 23.34 4.87 -12.55
N PRO A 33 22.53 5.89 -12.88
CA PRO A 33 21.75 6.77 -12.01
C PRO A 33 20.30 6.31 -11.77
N TRP A 34 19.80 5.35 -12.56
CA TRP A 34 18.39 4.93 -12.57
C TRP A 34 17.90 4.42 -11.21
N PHE A 35 18.79 3.85 -10.40
CA PHE A 35 18.52 3.54 -9.00
C PHE A 35 17.90 4.72 -8.23
N PHE A 36 18.44 5.92 -8.38
CA PHE A 36 17.93 7.11 -7.67
C PHE A 36 16.59 7.58 -8.23
N VAL A 37 16.38 7.46 -9.55
CA VAL A 37 15.09 7.77 -10.18
C VAL A 37 14.01 6.85 -9.64
N ALA A 38 14.27 5.53 -9.60
CA ALA A 38 13.35 4.56 -9.04
C ALA A 38 13.14 4.77 -7.52
N LEU A 39 14.18 5.18 -6.79
CA LEU A 39 14.07 5.54 -5.38
C LEU A 39 13.12 6.71 -5.16
N VAL A 40 13.23 7.78 -5.95
CA VAL A 40 12.30 8.92 -5.88
C VAL A 40 10.87 8.49 -6.24
N ALA A 41 10.71 7.67 -7.29
CA ALA A 41 9.41 7.15 -7.69
C ALA A 41 8.75 6.28 -6.59
N MET A 42 9.53 5.47 -5.88
CA MET A 42 9.04 4.72 -4.71
C MET A 42 8.48 5.64 -3.61
N HIS A 43 9.16 6.76 -3.32
CA HIS A 43 8.66 7.74 -2.35
C HIS A 43 7.36 8.39 -2.79
N ALA A 44 7.20 8.64 -4.10
CA ALA A 44 5.92 9.09 -4.65
C ALA A 44 4.81 8.03 -4.44
N GLY A 45 5.12 6.75 -4.60
CA GLY A 45 4.22 5.64 -4.23
C GLY A 45 3.80 5.66 -2.76
N ILE A 46 4.74 5.86 -1.83
CA ILE A 46 4.45 6.00 -0.40
C ILE A 46 3.56 7.23 -0.13
N ALA A 47 3.84 8.36 -0.78
CA ALA A 47 3.00 9.55 -0.67
C ALA A 47 1.57 9.27 -1.18
N LEU A 48 1.41 8.51 -2.26
CA LEU A 48 0.12 8.07 -2.76
C LEU A 48 -0.63 7.19 -1.75
N PHE A 49 0.05 6.30 -1.01
CA PHE A 49 -0.58 5.55 0.10
C PHE A 49 -1.13 6.47 1.18
N VAL A 50 -0.40 7.52 1.55
CA VAL A 50 -0.85 8.53 2.53
C VAL A 50 -2.06 9.30 2.00
N VAL A 51 -2.04 9.70 0.73
CA VAL A 51 -3.17 10.41 0.08
C VAL A 51 -4.40 9.51 0.00
N SER A 52 -4.25 8.26 -0.44
CA SER A 52 -5.33 7.26 -0.48
C SER A 52 -5.98 7.09 0.89
N LYS A 53 -5.17 6.90 1.94
CA LYS A 53 -5.63 6.80 3.34
C LYS A 53 -6.42 8.03 3.77
N ARG A 54 -5.94 9.23 3.44
CA ARG A 54 -6.64 10.49 3.77
C ARG A 54 -7.97 10.60 3.04
N VAL A 55 -8.03 10.24 1.76
CA VAL A 55 -9.27 10.27 0.96
C VAL A 55 -10.33 9.34 1.54
N LEU A 56 -9.96 8.09 1.85
CA LEU A 56 -10.91 7.09 2.38
C LEU A 56 -11.36 7.43 3.80
N ARG A 57 -10.46 7.92 4.65
CA ARG A 57 -10.81 8.36 6.00
C ARG A 57 -11.77 9.56 5.99
N LYS A 58 -11.60 10.51 5.05
CA LYS A 58 -12.53 11.65 4.88
C LYS A 58 -13.95 11.21 4.50
N GLN A 59 -14.10 10.02 3.91
CA GLN A 59 -15.38 9.41 3.58
C GLN A 59 -15.88 8.45 4.68
N GLU A 60 -15.22 8.43 5.85
CA GLU A 60 -15.53 7.61 7.02
C GLU A 60 -15.44 6.10 6.78
N PHE A 61 -14.61 5.65 5.83
CA PHE A 61 -14.34 4.23 5.66
C PHE A 61 -13.34 3.72 6.70
N ASP A 62 -13.68 2.65 7.43
CA ASP A 62 -12.76 1.98 8.35
C ASP A 62 -11.94 0.90 7.63
N LEU A 63 -10.87 1.34 6.96
CA LEU A 63 -9.98 0.48 6.16
C LEU A 63 -8.52 0.57 6.64
N LEU A 64 -8.29 1.10 7.84
CA LEU A 64 -6.95 1.35 8.39
C LEU A 64 -6.08 0.09 8.50
N ARG A 65 -6.71 -1.07 8.75
CA ARG A 65 -6.02 -2.35 8.85
C ARG A 65 -5.21 -2.71 7.61
N TYR A 66 -5.73 -2.41 6.42
CA TYR A 66 -5.09 -2.73 5.14
C TYR A 66 -3.84 -1.88 4.95
N PHE A 67 -3.92 -0.59 5.23
CA PHE A 67 -2.75 0.30 5.18
C PHE A 67 -1.65 -0.15 6.15
N LYS A 68 -2.01 -0.56 7.37
CA LYS A 68 -1.02 -1.04 8.36
C LYS A 68 -0.29 -2.30 7.86
N SER A 69 -1.00 -3.20 7.20
CA SER A 69 -0.41 -4.38 6.55
C SER A 69 0.58 -3.99 5.45
N GLU A 70 0.21 -3.07 4.55
CA GLU A 70 1.12 -2.58 3.50
C GLU A 70 2.40 -1.95 4.09
N TYR A 71 2.26 -1.09 5.11
CA TYR A 71 3.42 -0.49 5.77
C TYR A 71 4.31 -1.53 6.46
N ALA A 72 3.74 -2.59 7.03
CA ALA A 72 4.52 -3.67 7.62
C ALA A 72 5.32 -4.43 6.56
N MET A 73 4.75 -4.62 5.36
CA MET A 73 5.45 -5.25 4.23
C MET A 73 6.58 -4.40 3.65
N LEU A 74 6.57 -3.08 3.85
CA LEU A 74 7.69 -2.22 3.45
C LEU A 74 8.90 -2.37 4.38
N LEU A 75 8.71 -2.84 5.62
CA LEU A 75 9.78 -2.91 6.61
C LEU A 75 10.97 -3.78 6.16
N PRO A 76 10.79 -5.02 5.63
CA PRO A 76 11.91 -5.83 5.19
C PRO A 76 12.65 -5.22 3.99
N PHE A 77 11.95 -4.51 3.09
CA PHE A 77 12.60 -3.79 2.00
C PHE A 77 13.48 -2.65 2.51
N LEU A 78 13.03 -1.92 3.52
CA LEU A 78 13.83 -0.87 4.16
C LEU A 78 15.09 -1.45 4.80
N LEU A 79 15.00 -2.62 5.44
CA LEU A 79 16.16 -3.31 6.01
C LEU A 79 17.16 -3.76 4.94
N ILE A 80 16.67 -4.38 3.85
CA ILE A 80 17.50 -4.80 2.71
C ILE A 80 18.18 -3.57 2.07
N MET A 81 17.45 -2.45 1.95
CA MET A 81 18.01 -1.21 1.41
C MET A 81 19.04 -0.56 2.32
N ALA A 82 18.78 -0.48 3.62
CA ALA A 82 19.73 0.03 4.60
C ALA A 82 21.03 -0.79 4.57
N TYR A 83 20.93 -2.12 4.58
CA TYR A 83 22.10 -3.00 4.45
C TYR A 83 22.88 -2.69 3.17
N SER A 84 22.19 -2.55 2.03
CA SER A 84 22.83 -2.30 0.74
C SER A 84 23.51 -0.93 0.64
N LEU A 85 23.02 0.06 1.40
CA LEU A 85 23.65 1.37 1.48
C LEU A 85 24.91 1.31 2.35
N ILE A 86 24.86 0.60 3.47
CA ILE A 86 26.00 0.41 4.38
C ILE A 86 27.09 -0.47 3.74
N SER A 87 26.73 -1.52 2.99
CA SER A 87 27.73 -2.32 2.27
C SER A 87 28.47 -1.51 1.21
N LYS A 88 27.82 -0.51 0.60
CA LYS A 88 28.46 0.43 -0.34
C LYS A 88 29.46 1.38 0.33
N THR A 89 29.43 1.55 1.66
CA THR A 89 30.46 2.31 2.39
C THR A 89 31.67 1.46 2.79
N GLY A 90 31.68 0.17 2.44
CA GLY A 90 32.74 -0.78 2.81
C GLY A 90 32.65 -1.32 4.24
N ALA A 91 31.61 -0.93 5.01
CA ALA A 91 31.45 -1.34 6.40
C ALA A 91 30.86 -2.76 6.56
N LEU A 92 30.23 -3.30 5.51
CA LEU A 92 29.63 -4.64 5.49
C LEU A 92 29.96 -5.35 4.17
N PRO A 93 30.06 -6.69 4.17
CA PRO A 93 30.28 -7.44 2.94
C PRO A 93 29.14 -7.20 1.94
N PRO A 94 29.41 -7.16 0.63
CA PRO A 94 28.38 -6.98 -0.37
C PRO A 94 27.42 -8.17 -0.36
N PHE A 95 26.13 -7.89 -0.28
CA PHE A 95 25.09 -8.88 -0.51
C PHE A 95 25.12 -9.25 -2.00
N GLY A 96 25.63 -10.44 -2.32
CA GLY A 96 25.80 -10.92 -3.69
C GLY A 96 24.48 -11.16 -4.44
N SER A 97 24.54 -11.96 -5.50
CA SER A 97 23.39 -12.23 -6.40
C SER A 97 22.13 -12.77 -5.70
N ALA A 98 22.29 -13.42 -4.52
CA ALA A 98 21.18 -13.89 -3.70
C ALA A 98 20.20 -12.77 -3.28
N LYS A 99 20.69 -11.53 -3.15
CA LYS A 99 19.87 -10.36 -2.79
C LYS A 99 18.72 -10.15 -3.77
N ALA A 100 19.01 -10.21 -5.07
CA ALA A 100 18.02 -9.96 -6.12
C ALA A 100 16.92 -11.02 -6.09
N SER A 101 17.30 -12.29 -5.97
CA SER A 101 16.36 -13.41 -5.88
C SER A 101 15.46 -13.34 -4.64
N ILE A 102 16.04 -13.08 -3.45
CA ILE A 102 15.26 -12.92 -2.21
C ILE A 102 14.29 -11.76 -2.33
N THR A 103 14.76 -10.63 -2.87
CA THR A 103 13.92 -9.44 -3.03
C THR A 103 12.79 -9.67 -4.03
N LEU A 104 13.06 -10.41 -5.12
CA LEU A 104 12.06 -10.73 -6.12
C LEU A 104 10.98 -11.66 -5.56
N VAL A 105 11.38 -12.72 -4.85
CA VAL A 105 10.43 -13.62 -4.16
C VAL A 105 9.59 -12.84 -3.15
N TYR A 106 10.23 -11.98 -2.35
CA TYR A 106 9.51 -11.15 -1.38
C TYR A 106 8.55 -10.15 -2.06
N ALA A 107 8.96 -9.53 -3.17
CA ALA A 107 8.08 -8.65 -3.94
C ALA A 107 6.86 -9.38 -4.49
N LEU A 108 7.01 -10.61 -4.98
CA LEU A 108 5.87 -11.43 -5.43
C LEU A 108 4.92 -11.73 -4.28
N ILE A 109 5.44 -12.04 -3.09
CA ILE A 109 4.63 -12.22 -1.88
C ILE A 109 3.88 -10.92 -1.55
N CYS A 110 4.57 -9.78 -1.57
CA CYS A 110 3.93 -8.47 -1.35
C CYS A 110 2.82 -8.20 -2.37
N PHE A 111 3.07 -8.42 -3.66
CA PHE A 111 2.04 -8.25 -4.69
C PHE A 111 0.83 -9.15 -4.46
N ALA A 112 1.03 -10.42 -4.08
CA ALA A 112 -0.05 -11.34 -3.77
C ALA A 112 -0.87 -10.87 -2.56
N VAL A 113 -0.18 -10.47 -1.47
CA VAL A 113 -0.84 -9.96 -0.25
C VAL A 113 -1.55 -8.63 -0.51
N THR A 114 -0.95 -7.71 -1.26
CA THR A 114 -1.60 -6.44 -1.64
C THR A 114 -2.81 -6.69 -2.52
N PHE A 115 -2.74 -7.62 -3.48
CA PHE A 115 -3.90 -7.95 -4.31
C PHE A 115 -5.03 -8.56 -3.47
N TRP A 116 -4.69 -9.44 -2.53
CA TRP A 116 -5.64 -9.99 -1.56
C TRP A 116 -6.27 -8.89 -0.68
N ASN A 117 -5.44 -8.02 -0.09
CA ASN A 117 -5.87 -6.87 0.68
C ASN A 117 -6.79 -5.95 -0.13
N PHE A 118 -6.45 -5.66 -1.38
CA PHE A 118 -7.24 -4.82 -2.27
C PHE A 118 -8.63 -5.41 -2.54
N ARG A 119 -8.74 -6.71 -2.81
CA ARG A 119 -10.03 -7.37 -3.02
C ARG A 119 -10.90 -7.32 -1.76
N HIS A 120 -10.32 -7.55 -0.59
CA HIS A 120 -11.05 -7.43 0.67
C HIS A 120 -11.45 -5.99 0.98
N MET A 121 -10.55 -5.04 0.73
CA MET A 121 -10.81 -3.62 0.90
C MET A 121 -11.94 -3.12 -0.02
N GLN A 122 -12.02 -3.62 -1.26
CA GLN A 122 -13.16 -3.38 -2.15
C GLN A 122 -14.47 -3.95 -1.61
N ALA A 123 -14.45 -5.18 -1.08
CA ALA A 123 -15.63 -5.82 -0.51
C ALA A 123 -16.15 -5.06 0.72
N ASP A 124 -15.25 -4.71 1.64
CA ASP A 124 -15.57 -3.94 2.85
C ASP A 124 -16.10 -2.53 2.51
N ALA A 125 -15.46 -1.85 1.55
CA ALA A 125 -15.91 -0.53 1.11
C ALA A 125 -17.32 -0.58 0.50
N ARG A 126 -17.65 -1.63 -0.25
CA ARG A 126 -19.01 -1.85 -0.79
C ARG A 126 -20.02 -2.13 0.33
N ALA A 127 -19.66 -2.97 1.31
CA ALA A 127 -20.53 -3.27 2.45
C ALA A 127 -20.84 -2.01 3.27
N GLN A 128 -19.83 -1.18 3.55
CA GLN A 128 -19.99 0.09 4.27
C GLN A 128 -20.79 1.12 3.47
N ALA A 129 -20.64 1.17 2.15
CA ALA A 129 -21.44 2.04 1.29
C ALA A 129 -22.92 1.61 1.24
N GLY A 130 -23.20 0.30 1.21
CA GLY A 130 -24.56 -0.24 1.24
C GLY A 130 -25.26 -0.07 2.59
N ALA A 131 -24.55 -0.26 3.70
CA ALA A 131 -25.09 -0.08 5.04
C ALA A 131 -25.49 1.39 5.33
N GLY A 132 -24.76 2.36 4.76
CA GLY A 132 -25.11 3.78 4.86
C GLY A 132 -26.32 4.21 4.02
N ALA A 133 -26.78 3.36 3.10
CA ALA A 133 -27.93 3.62 2.23
C ALA A 133 -29.24 2.96 2.73
N ALA A 134 -29.17 2.10 3.75
CA ALA A 134 -30.35 1.50 4.35
C ALA A 134 -31.15 2.56 5.13
N PRO A 135 -32.46 2.74 4.87
CA PRO A 135 -33.28 3.66 5.66
C PRO A 135 -33.29 3.19 7.11
N ALA A 136 -33.07 4.12 8.05
CA ALA A 136 -33.17 3.85 9.47
C ALA A 136 -34.54 3.19 9.76
N PRO A 137 -34.61 2.07 10.52
CA PRO A 137 -35.88 1.48 10.88
C PRO A 137 -36.70 2.56 11.59
N ALA A 138 -37.89 2.83 11.07
CA ALA A 138 -38.81 3.80 11.64
C ALA A 138 -38.94 3.50 13.14
N ARG A 139 -38.47 4.43 13.98
CA ARG A 139 -38.78 4.40 15.41
C ARG A 139 -40.30 4.44 15.49
N VAL A 140 -40.90 3.30 15.76
CA VAL A 140 -42.31 3.21 16.17
C VAL A 140 -42.38 4.04 17.45
N ALA A 141 -42.90 5.26 17.31
CA ALA A 141 -43.32 6.04 18.45
C ALA A 141 -44.49 5.27 19.08
N LEU A 142 -44.21 4.54 20.17
CA LEU A 142 -45.26 4.25 21.14
C LEU A 142 -45.67 5.61 21.70
N ALA A 143 -46.80 6.12 21.22
CA ALA A 143 -47.54 7.17 21.90
C ALA A 143 -48.39 6.46 22.96
N ASP A 144 -48.19 6.91 24.21
CA ASP A 144 -49.09 6.67 25.34
C ASP A 144 -50.47 7.29 25.11
#